data_AF-A0A939ZTQ5-F1
#
_entry.id   AF-A0A939ZTQ5-F1
#
_cell.length_a   1.000
_cell.length_b   1.000
_cell.length_c   1.000
_cell.angle_alpha   90.00
_cell.angle_beta   90.00
_cell.angle_gamma   90.00
#
_symmetry.space_group_name_H-M   'P 1'
#
loop_
_entity.id
_entity.type
_entity.pdbx_description
1 polymer ?
#
loop_
_entity_poly.entity_id
_entity_poly.type
_entity_poly.pdbx_seq_one_letter_code
_entity_poly.pdbx_strand_id
1 'polypeptide(L)'
;NMEWNEHKNNVVSSKAQKAPKVVRRPHKTGGFFHFFNNLVHYNTGSRPRVWELDLFRGALMLFVTLDHVVNFGFQLGFFDFKTPAMIWFAENVLRVYLNSSFRVGIQPFGLFIFSFLSGISCSFSDSSLKRTIKMVILCGVYMGVFALIHVVAPDLVTSYFIFNIINVLTICVLVWDLFDLIKLPTWVRTVIGLVIGAVGLTYYFSYFVRGTAYIENEFLALLVYNRHALELVQNFEPLFPHMGFFILGGVLGGIVYSDKKSKTKSETCILPLRPLAIMGKNSLVTYLFLPVILLGLVWVIENFVWIFIQ
;
A
#
# COMPACT_ATOMS: atom_id res chain seq x y z
N ASN A 1 63.27 18.19 -55.35
CA ASN A 1 62.49 17.30 -56.24
C ASN A 1 61.34 16.76 -55.40
N MET A 2 60.12 17.31 -55.47
CA MET A 2 59.14 17.07 -56.56
C MET A 2 59.09 15.56 -56.88
N GLU A 3 57.99 14.80 -56.77
CA GLU A 3 56.56 15.13 -56.76
C GLU A 3 55.77 13.78 -56.78
N TRP A 4 54.43 13.81 -56.59
CA TRP A 4 53.42 12.78 -56.94
C TRP A 4 53.32 11.45 -56.14
N ASN A 5 52.17 10.83 -55.88
CA ASN A 5 50.76 11.24 -55.69
C ASN A 5 49.95 9.99 -55.26
N GLU A 6 48.86 10.21 -54.53
CA GLU A 6 47.61 9.43 -54.44
C GLU A 6 47.61 7.88 -54.36
N HIS A 7 47.05 7.33 -53.27
CA HIS A 7 45.83 6.50 -53.37
C HIS A 7 45.11 6.26 -52.03
N LYS A 8 43.91 6.86 -51.95
CA LYS A 8 42.61 6.23 -51.63
C LYS A 8 42.40 5.47 -50.30
N ASN A 9 41.55 6.11 -49.49
CA ASN A 9 40.22 5.63 -49.04
C ASN A 9 40.06 4.67 -47.84
N ASN A 10 39.15 5.12 -46.97
CA ASN A 10 38.16 4.37 -46.19
C ASN A 10 38.62 3.60 -44.94
N VAL A 11 38.35 4.17 -43.75
CA VAL A 11 37.43 3.63 -42.71
C VAL A 11 37.05 4.81 -41.77
N VAL A 12 35.91 5.49 -41.96
CA VAL A 12 34.65 5.36 -41.19
C VAL A 12 34.85 5.43 -39.65
N SER A 13 34.67 6.59 -39.02
CA SER A 13 33.40 7.09 -38.43
C SER A 13 32.81 6.26 -37.25
N SER A 14 32.95 6.80 -36.04
CA SER A 14 31.85 7.20 -35.12
C SER A 14 32.11 6.88 -33.63
N LYS A 15 32.75 7.82 -32.92
CA LYS A 15 32.52 7.97 -31.48
C LYS A 15 31.28 8.84 -31.29
N ALA A 16 30.10 8.21 -31.29
CA ALA A 16 28.86 8.85 -30.88
C ALA A 16 28.83 8.94 -29.35
N GLN A 17 29.36 10.04 -28.82
CA GLN A 17 29.24 10.42 -27.42
C GLN A 17 27.76 10.75 -27.16
N LYS A 18 27.03 9.81 -26.53
CA LYS A 18 25.62 10.02 -26.16
C LYS A 18 25.54 11.18 -25.16
N ALA A 19 25.03 12.32 -25.62
CA ALA A 19 24.71 13.46 -24.77
C ALA A 19 23.68 13.05 -23.70
N PRO A 20 23.77 13.60 -22.47
CA PRO A 20 22.75 13.37 -21.45
C PRO A 20 21.40 13.90 -21.95
N LYS A 21 20.37 13.05 -21.90
CA LYS A 21 18.98 13.46 -22.18
C LYS A 21 18.61 14.58 -21.21
N VAL A 22 18.57 15.81 -21.72
CA VAL A 22 18.01 16.96 -21.01
C VAL A 22 16.53 16.67 -20.78
N VAL A 23 16.17 16.31 -19.55
CA VAL A 23 14.78 16.22 -19.11
C VAL A 23 14.22 17.63 -19.18
N ARG A 24 13.42 17.92 -20.22
CA ARG A 24 12.72 19.19 -20.37
C ARG A 24 11.85 19.41 -19.12
N ARG A 25 12.07 20.53 -18.42
CA ARG A 25 11.22 20.96 -17.31
C ARG A 25 9.78 21.07 -17.83
N PRO A 26 8.77 20.47 -17.17
CA PRO A 26 7.40 20.83 -17.48
C PRO A 26 7.18 22.30 -17.12
N HIS A 27 6.56 23.03 -18.03
CA HIS A 27 6.01 24.37 -17.80
C HIS A 27 5.20 24.35 -16.50
N LYS A 28 5.22 25.44 -15.70
CA LYS A 28 4.35 25.59 -14.53
C LYS A 28 2.88 25.59 -15.01
N THR A 29 2.31 24.41 -15.17
CA THR A 29 0.88 24.20 -15.35
C THR A 29 0.21 24.38 -13.99
N GLY A 30 -0.99 24.96 -13.96
CA GLY A 30 -1.72 25.26 -12.73
C GLY A 30 -1.80 24.07 -11.77
N GLY A 31 -1.91 24.34 -10.46
CA GLY A 31 -1.75 23.34 -9.40
C GLY A 31 -2.59 22.07 -9.58
N PHE A 32 -3.78 22.18 -10.18
CA PHE A 32 -4.64 21.05 -10.53
C PHE A 32 -4.05 20.14 -11.62
N PHE A 33 -3.61 20.70 -12.75
CA PHE A 33 -2.97 19.92 -13.82
C PHE A 33 -1.66 19.29 -13.36
N HIS A 34 -0.89 19.98 -12.53
CA HIS A 34 0.33 19.42 -11.94
C HIS A 34 0.02 18.25 -11.00
N PHE A 35 -1.08 18.30 -10.24
CA PHE A 35 -1.54 17.19 -9.39
C PHE A 35 -1.93 15.96 -10.23
N PHE A 36 -2.77 16.12 -11.26
CA PHE A 36 -3.16 15.02 -12.15
C PHE A 36 -1.97 14.43 -12.89
N ASN A 37 -1.07 15.27 -13.41
CA ASN A 37 0.14 14.83 -14.09
C ASN A 37 1.04 14.01 -13.13
N ASN A 38 1.13 14.41 -11.86
CA ASN A 38 1.83 13.64 -10.84
C ASN A 38 1.13 12.33 -10.46
N LEU A 39 -0.19 12.22 -10.60
CA LEU A 39 -0.89 10.96 -10.36
C LEU A 39 -0.59 9.94 -11.45
N VAL A 40 -0.57 10.36 -12.71
CA VAL A 40 -0.47 9.45 -13.88
C VAL A 40 0.98 9.14 -14.26
N HIS A 41 1.91 10.07 -14.06
CA HIS A 41 3.31 9.84 -14.41
C HIS A 41 4.13 9.34 -13.22
N TYR A 42 4.87 8.25 -13.43
CA TYR A 42 5.62 7.59 -12.38
C TYR A 42 6.78 8.44 -11.85
N ASN A 43 7.60 9.03 -12.74
CA ASN A 43 8.80 9.76 -12.38
C ASN A 43 8.78 11.19 -12.96
N THR A 44 8.20 12.13 -12.22
CA THR A 44 8.05 13.55 -12.61
C THR A 44 9.02 14.49 -11.88
N GLY A 45 9.79 13.97 -10.92
CA GLY A 45 10.66 14.76 -10.04
C GLY A 45 12.15 14.70 -10.38
N SER A 46 12.93 15.60 -9.76
CA SER A 46 14.39 15.66 -9.89
C SER A 46 15.14 14.57 -9.14
N ARG A 47 14.48 13.88 -8.19
CA ARG A 47 15.01 12.71 -7.49
C ARG A 47 14.25 11.46 -7.94
N PRO A 48 14.90 10.49 -8.58
CA PRO A 48 14.24 9.28 -9.04
C PRO A 48 13.71 8.47 -7.85
N ARG A 49 12.46 8.01 -7.94
CA ARG A 49 11.85 7.15 -6.93
C ARG A 49 12.37 5.71 -7.03
N VAL A 50 12.41 5.02 -5.88
CA VAL A 50 12.73 3.59 -5.79
C VAL A 50 11.53 2.79 -6.31
N TRP A 51 11.60 2.33 -7.56
CA TRP A 51 10.43 1.81 -8.26
C TRP A 51 10.06 0.38 -7.94
N GLU A 52 11.00 -0.43 -7.53
CA GLU A 52 10.73 -1.78 -7.06
C GLU A 52 9.85 -1.78 -5.80
N LEU A 53 10.07 -0.82 -4.88
CA LEU A 53 9.26 -0.70 -3.67
C LEU A 53 7.84 -0.23 -3.98
N ASP A 54 7.71 0.76 -4.86
CA ASP A 54 6.40 1.22 -5.33
C ASP A 54 5.70 0.12 -6.15
N LEU A 55 6.43 -0.73 -6.89
CA LEU A 55 5.85 -1.90 -7.56
C LEU A 55 5.27 -2.91 -6.57
N PHE A 56 6.06 -3.32 -5.56
CA PHE A 56 5.60 -4.28 -4.56
C PHE A 56 4.40 -3.74 -3.78
N ARG A 57 4.42 -2.46 -3.42
CA ARG A 57 3.28 -1.83 -2.77
C ARG A 57 2.06 -1.80 -3.69
N GLY A 58 2.25 -1.53 -4.98
CA GLY A 58 1.19 -1.57 -5.98
C GLY A 58 0.54 -2.95 -6.08
N ALA A 59 1.34 -4.01 -6.10
CA ALA A 59 0.86 -5.39 -6.09
C ALA A 59 -0.03 -5.66 -4.88
N LEU A 60 0.40 -5.25 -3.69
CA LEU A 60 -0.40 -5.37 -2.48
C LEU A 60 -1.70 -4.55 -2.55
N MET A 61 -1.65 -3.32 -3.09
CA MET A 61 -2.85 -2.50 -3.26
C MET A 61 -3.85 -3.12 -4.22
N LEU A 62 -3.40 -3.81 -5.27
CA LEU A 62 -4.30 -4.56 -6.14
C LEU A 62 -5.03 -5.66 -5.36
N PHE A 63 -4.30 -6.46 -4.57
CA PHE A 63 -4.92 -7.51 -3.73
C PHE A 63 -5.89 -6.94 -2.69
N VAL A 64 -5.49 -5.88 -1.97
CA VAL A 64 -6.36 -5.22 -0.98
C VAL A 64 -7.60 -4.64 -1.65
N THR A 65 -7.45 -4.05 -2.83
CA THR A 65 -8.58 -3.51 -3.60
C THR A 65 -9.55 -4.61 -3.98
N LEU A 66 -9.04 -5.73 -4.52
CA LEU A 66 -9.88 -6.87 -4.88
C LEU A 66 -10.61 -7.42 -3.63
N ASP A 67 -9.89 -7.62 -2.53
CA ASP A 67 -10.49 -8.10 -1.27
C ASP A 67 -11.59 -7.16 -0.78
N HIS A 68 -11.36 -5.85 -0.77
CA HIS A 68 -12.35 -4.86 -0.35
C HIS A 68 -13.55 -4.80 -1.30
N VAL A 69 -13.36 -4.83 -2.61
CA VAL A 69 -14.47 -4.82 -3.58
C VAL A 69 -15.34 -6.07 -3.41
N VAL A 70 -14.73 -7.25 -3.27
CA VAL A 70 -15.50 -8.49 -3.11
C VAL A 70 -16.17 -8.55 -1.74
N ASN A 71 -15.43 -8.29 -0.67
CA ASN A 71 -15.94 -8.42 0.70
C ASN A 71 -16.97 -7.34 1.04
N PHE A 72 -16.70 -6.06 0.76
CA PHE A 72 -17.69 -5.01 1.01
C PHE A 72 -18.86 -5.09 0.04
N GLY A 73 -18.63 -5.41 -1.23
CA GLY A 73 -19.71 -5.55 -2.20
C GLY A 73 -20.71 -6.63 -1.80
N PHE A 74 -20.21 -7.76 -1.27
CA PHE A 74 -21.05 -8.84 -0.74
C PHE A 74 -21.70 -8.48 0.61
N GLN A 75 -20.96 -7.94 1.56
CA GLN A 75 -21.47 -7.65 2.91
C GLN A 75 -22.48 -6.50 2.94
N LEU A 76 -22.32 -5.48 2.09
CA LEU A 76 -23.21 -4.32 2.02
C LEU A 76 -24.38 -4.54 1.06
N GLY A 77 -24.50 -5.74 0.45
CA GLY A 77 -25.58 -6.04 -0.50
C GLY A 77 -25.54 -5.16 -1.77
N PHE A 78 -24.36 -4.68 -2.17
CA PHE A 78 -24.22 -3.86 -3.39
C PHE A 78 -24.43 -4.65 -4.68
N PHE A 79 -24.32 -5.99 -4.59
CA PHE A 79 -24.60 -6.88 -5.70
C PHE A 79 -25.98 -7.51 -5.47
N ASP A 80 -26.97 -7.05 -6.23
CA ASP A 80 -28.31 -7.64 -6.19
C ASP A 80 -28.39 -8.94 -7.01
N PHE A 81 -27.32 -9.26 -7.74
CA PHE A 81 -27.17 -10.42 -8.62
C PHE A 81 -28.40 -10.65 -9.51
N LYS A 82 -28.89 -9.57 -10.15
CA LYS A 82 -30.17 -9.63 -10.88
C LYS A 82 -30.04 -10.38 -12.22
N THR A 83 -28.86 -10.38 -12.83
CA THR A 83 -28.63 -10.99 -14.15
C THR A 83 -28.03 -12.40 -14.04
N PRO A 84 -28.33 -13.32 -14.97
CA PRO A 84 -27.71 -14.66 -14.97
C PRO A 84 -26.18 -14.64 -14.95
N ALA A 85 -25.56 -13.66 -15.63
CA ALA A 85 -24.12 -13.47 -15.62
C ALA A 85 -23.58 -13.06 -14.24
N MET A 86 -24.30 -12.19 -13.52
CA MET A 86 -23.92 -11.76 -12.17
C MET A 86 -24.14 -12.86 -11.14
N ILE A 87 -25.22 -13.64 -11.24
CA ILE A 87 -25.43 -14.84 -10.41
C ILE A 87 -24.27 -15.81 -10.61
N TRP A 88 -23.92 -16.11 -11.86
CA TRP A 88 -22.78 -16.98 -12.16
C TRP A 88 -21.48 -16.43 -11.57
N PHE A 89 -21.21 -15.14 -11.71
CA PHE A 89 -20.02 -14.49 -11.13
C PHE A 89 -20.00 -14.55 -9.60
N ALA A 90 -21.15 -14.36 -8.96
CA ALA A 90 -21.31 -14.49 -7.51
C ALA A 90 -20.92 -15.88 -7.02
N GLU A 91 -21.52 -16.90 -7.63
CA GLU A 91 -21.42 -18.28 -7.17
C GLU A 91 -20.06 -18.90 -7.51
N ASN A 92 -19.52 -18.59 -8.69
CA ASN A 92 -18.33 -19.26 -9.21
C ASN A 92 -17.04 -18.48 -9.02
N VAL A 93 -17.11 -17.16 -8.81
CA VAL A 93 -15.92 -16.31 -8.62
C VAL A 93 -15.87 -15.72 -7.21
N LEU A 94 -16.88 -14.93 -6.82
CA LEU A 94 -16.86 -14.22 -5.54
C LEU A 94 -16.89 -15.18 -4.36
N ARG A 95 -17.82 -16.14 -4.37
CA ARG A 95 -17.96 -17.14 -3.30
C ARG A 95 -16.73 -18.04 -3.21
N VAL A 96 -16.14 -18.42 -4.35
CA VAL A 96 -14.91 -19.23 -4.38
C VAL A 96 -13.74 -18.44 -3.79
N TYR A 97 -13.57 -17.17 -4.18
CA TYR A 97 -12.52 -16.31 -3.63
C TYR A 97 -12.68 -16.07 -2.13
N LEU A 98 -13.88 -15.71 -1.67
CA LEU A 98 -14.17 -15.40 -0.26
C LEU A 98 -13.91 -16.59 0.67
N ASN A 99 -14.19 -17.81 0.20
CA ASN A 99 -13.98 -19.06 0.94
C ASN A 99 -12.64 -19.73 0.64
N SER A 100 -11.77 -19.11 -0.16
CA SER A 100 -10.49 -19.72 -0.52
C SER A 100 -9.50 -19.65 0.65
N SER A 101 -8.79 -20.76 0.90
CA SER A 101 -7.64 -20.77 1.82
C SER A 101 -6.54 -19.80 1.38
N PHE A 102 -6.47 -19.50 0.07
CA PHE A 102 -5.58 -18.48 -0.48
C PHE A 102 -5.86 -17.10 0.12
N ARG A 103 -7.11 -16.65 0.12
CA ARG A 103 -7.52 -15.36 0.70
C ARG A 103 -7.20 -15.29 2.20
N VAL A 104 -7.63 -16.32 2.94
CA VAL A 104 -7.42 -16.40 4.40
C VAL A 104 -5.93 -16.38 4.76
N GLY A 105 -5.09 -17.06 3.97
CA GLY A 105 -3.65 -17.05 4.16
C GLY A 105 -3.01 -15.71 3.78
N ILE A 106 -3.29 -15.21 2.56
CA ILE A 106 -2.55 -14.06 2.00
C ILE A 106 -2.89 -12.74 2.68
N GLN A 107 -4.09 -12.58 3.24
CA GLN A 107 -4.54 -11.34 3.87
C GLN A 107 -3.61 -10.89 5.02
N PRO A 108 -3.39 -11.68 6.08
CA PRO A 108 -2.49 -11.28 7.19
C PRO A 108 -1.04 -11.10 6.72
N PHE A 109 -0.52 -12.00 5.87
CA PHE A 109 0.84 -11.85 5.32
C PHE A 109 0.98 -10.58 4.48
N GLY A 110 -0.04 -10.25 3.68
CA GLY A 110 -0.09 -9.02 2.88
C GLY A 110 0.00 -7.78 3.74
N LEU A 111 -0.69 -7.75 4.88
CA LEU A 111 -0.63 -6.65 5.85
C LEU A 111 0.73 -6.54 6.55
N PHE A 112 1.37 -7.67 6.88
CA PHE A 112 2.73 -7.68 7.43
C PHE A 112 3.75 -7.13 6.43
N ILE A 113 3.69 -7.58 5.18
CA ILE A 113 4.56 -7.07 4.10
C ILE A 113 4.26 -5.59 3.84
N PHE A 114 2.98 -5.17 3.83
CA PHE A 114 2.61 -3.77 3.66
C PHE A 114 3.18 -2.88 4.77
N SER A 115 3.09 -3.35 6.02
CA SER A 115 3.67 -2.67 7.19
C SER A 115 5.19 -2.55 7.07
N PHE A 116 5.85 -3.62 6.66
CA PHE A 116 7.29 -3.65 6.41
C PHE A 116 7.72 -2.67 5.31
N LEU A 117 7.06 -2.68 4.14
CA LEU A 117 7.33 -1.75 3.04
C LEU A 117 7.05 -0.29 3.41
N SER A 118 6.06 -0.06 4.29
CA SER A 118 5.77 1.27 4.83
C SER A 118 6.89 1.74 5.76
N GLY A 119 7.44 0.84 6.57
CA GLY A 119 8.64 1.04 7.36
C GLY A 119 9.85 1.44 6.49
N ILE A 120 10.17 0.66 5.45
CA ILE A 120 11.27 0.97 4.51
C ILE A 120 11.13 2.40 3.98
N SER A 121 9.92 2.78 3.61
CA SER A 121 9.67 4.11 3.05
C SER A 121 9.83 5.23 4.04
N CYS A 122 9.75 4.93 5.34
CA CYS A 122 9.98 5.93 6.36
C CYS A 122 11.45 6.37 6.44
N SER A 123 12.37 5.51 6.06
CA SER A 123 13.81 5.82 6.04
C SER A 123 14.20 6.80 4.92
N PHE A 124 13.32 7.05 3.95
CA PHE A 124 13.57 8.01 2.87
C PHE A 124 13.20 9.45 3.19
N SER A 125 12.32 9.69 4.17
CA SER A 125 11.75 11.02 4.39
C SER A 125 12.76 11.98 4.98
N ASP A 126 12.99 13.10 4.30
CA ASP A 126 13.82 14.19 4.82
C ASP A 126 13.08 15.01 5.91
N SER A 127 11.76 14.86 6.05
CA SER A 127 10.95 15.53 7.07
C SER A 127 9.97 14.56 7.73
N SER A 128 10.33 14.04 8.89
CA SER A 128 9.52 13.17 9.75
C SER A 128 8.17 13.82 10.10
N LEU A 129 8.20 15.06 10.59
CA LEU A 129 7.00 15.80 11.03
C LEU A 129 5.92 15.95 9.95
N LYS A 130 6.28 16.33 8.72
CA LYS A 130 5.30 16.53 7.63
C LYS A 130 4.62 15.21 7.24
N ARG A 131 5.34 14.09 7.30
CA ARG A 131 4.78 12.77 7.04
C ARG A 131 3.79 12.40 8.13
N THR A 132 4.18 12.58 9.38
CA THR A 132 3.35 12.26 10.55
C THR A 132 2.06 13.05 10.57
N ILE A 133 2.13 14.36 10.34
CA ILE A 133 0.93 15.21 10.25
C ILE A 133 -0.02 14.70 9.14
N LYS A 134 0.51 14.34 7.96
CA LYS A 134 -0.31 13.79 6.88
C LYS A 134 -1.01 12.49 7.27
N MET A 135 -0.31 11.58 7.96
CA MET A 135 -0.87 10.32 8.42
C MET A 135 -1.94 10.53 9.51
N VAL A 136 -1.68 11.42 10.47
CA VAL A 136 -2.65 11.76 11.54
C VAL A 136 -3.92 12.39 10.96
N ILE A 137 -3.79 13.36 10.05
CA ILE A 137 -4.96 13.97 9.38
C ILE A 137 -5.74 12.91 8.62
N LEU A 138 -5.07 12.06 7.85
CA LEU A 138 -5.73 11.01 7.09
C LEU A 138 -6.46 10.01 7.98
N CYS A 139 -5.80 9.55 9.04
CA CYS A 139 -6.36 8.66 10.05
C CYS A 139 -7.61 9.30 10.68
N GLY A 140 -7.53 10.56 11.09
CA GLY A 140 -8.67 11.30 11.65
C GLY A 140 -9.84 11.46 10.68
N VAL A 141 -9.57 11.79 9.41
CA VAL A 141 -10.60 11.87 8.36
C VAL A 141 -11.25 10.52 8.12
N TYR A 142 -10.45 9.45 7.98
CA TYR A 142 -10.95 8.09 7.79
C TYR A 142 -11.86 7.66 8.94
N MET A 143 -11.39 7.82 10.17
CA MET A 143 -12.15 7.50 11.38
C MET A 143 -13.43 8.33 11.49
N GLY A 144 -13.35 9.64 11.19
CA GLY A 144 -14.50 10.54 11.24
C GLY A 144 -15.58 10.20 10.21
N VAL A 145 -15.20 9.79 8.99
CA VAL A 145 -16.15 9.35 7.96
C VAL A 145 -16.90 8.09 8.40
N PHE A 146 -16.20 7.08 8.91
CA PHE A 146 -16.85 5.85 9.38
C PHE A 146 -17.72 6.09 10.61
N ALA A 147 -17.29 6.95 11.55
CA ALA A 147 -18.12 7.35 12.68
C ALA A 147 -19.40 8.07 12.22
N LEU A 148 -19.30 8.95 11.22
CA LEU A 148 -20.46 9.61 10.63
C LEU A 148 -21.42 8.62 9.96
N ILE A 149 -20.90 7.65 9.20
CA ILE A 149 -21.73 6.60 8.57
C ILE A 149 -22.44 5.77 9.64
N HIS A 150 -21.75 5.39 10.72
CA HIS A 150 -22.36 4.65 11.83
C HIS A 150 -23.51 5.41 12.49
N VAL A 151 -23.41 6.74 12.59
CA VAL A 151 -24.49 7.58 13.16
C VAL A 151 -25.65 7.78 12.17
N VAL A 152 -25.36 7.96 10.88
CA VAL A 152 -26.38 8.30 9.85
C VAL A 152 -27.07 7.06 9.28
N ALA A 153 -26.36 5.95 9.19
CA ALA A 153 -26.82 4.69 8.62
C ALA A 153 -26.29 3.51 9.47
N PRO A 154 -26.81 3.34 10.70
CA PRO A 154 -26.31 2.33 11.64
C PRO A 154 -26.44 0.90 11.11
N ASP A 155 -27.38 0.65 10.21
CA ASP A 155 -27.59 -0.66 9.57
C ASP A 155 -26.48 -1.02 8.57
N LEU A 156 -25.76 -0.02 8.01
CA LEU A 156 -24.68 -0.24 7.05
C LEU A 156 -23.33 -0.48 7.73
N VAL A 157 -23.11 0.12 8.90
CA VAL A 157 -21.88 -0.04 9.68
C VAL A 157 -22.29 -0.29 11.13
N THR A 158 -22.29 -1.55 11.54
CA THR A 158 -22.82 -1.97 12.85
C THR A 158 -21.82 -1.83 13.98
N SER A 159 -20.55 -1.57 13.68
CA SER A 159 -19.45 -1.54 14.65
C SER A 159 -18.54 -0.33 14.45
N TYR A 160 -17.83 0.06 15.51
CA TYR A 160 -16.82 1.09 15.42
C TYR A 160 -15.60 0.61 14.62
N PHE A 161 -15.03 1.49 13.78
CA PHE A 161 -13.85 1.24 12.95
C PHE A 161 -12.51 1.60 13.65
N ILE A 162 -12.46 1.43 14.97
CA ILE A 162 -11.31 1.82 15.79
C ILE A 162 -10.17 0.80 15.62
N PHE A 163 -8.94 1.24 15.38
CA PHE A 163 -7.78 0.32 15.33
C PHE A 163 -7.65 -0.58 14.09
N ASN A 164 -8.16 -0.11 12.93
CA ASN A 164 -7.77 -0.67 11.62
C ASN A 164 -6.29 -0.41 11.25
N ILE A 165 -5.84 -1.00 10.13
CA ILE A 165 -4.45 -0.88 9.65
C ILE A 165 -3.97 0.58 9.43
N ILE A 166 -4.84 1.53 9.04
CA ILE A 166 -4.44 2.95 8.90
C ILE A 166 -4.08 3.54 10.27
N ASN A 167 -4.89 3.25 11.30
CA ASN A 167 -4.61 3.70 12.66
C ASN A 167 -3.27 3.11 13.16
N VAL A 168 -3.10 1.80 12.98
CA VAL A 168 -1.87 1.09 13.35
C VAL A 168 -0.65 1.69 12.67
N LEU A 169 -0.70 1.91 11.36
CA LEU A 169 0.41 2.51 10.61
C LEU A 169 0.68 3.95 11.03
N THR A 170 -0.35 4.71 11.41
CA THR A 170 -0.19 6.07 11.95
C THR A 170 0.58 6.04 13.27
N ILE A 171 0.25 5.11 14.17
CA ILE A 171 1.00 4.89 15.41
C ILE A 171 2.43 4.45 15.11
N CYS A 172 2.65 3.54 14.16
CA CYS A 172 3.99 3.10 13.77
C CYS A 172 4.85 4.26 13.26
N VAL A 173 4.29 5.17 12.45
CA VAL A 173 4.98 6.38 11.98
C VAL A 173 5.33 7.32 13.14
N LEU A 174 4.41 7.51 14.10
CA LEU A 174 4.67 8.30 15.31
C LEU A 174 5.81 7.71 16.16
N VAL A 175 5.81 6.39 16.37
CA VAL A 175 6.87 5.69 17.11
C VAL A 175 8.21 5.81 16.39
N TRP A 176 8.22 5.67 15.06
CA TRP A 176 9.44 5.84 14.28
C TRP A 176 10.00 7.27 14.38
N ASP A 177 9.13 8.27 14.27
CA ASP A 177 9.51 9.67 14.46
C ASP A 177 10.04 9.94 15.88
N LEU A 178 9.46 9.29 16.89
CA LEU A 178 9.95 9.34 18.26
C LEU A 178 11.35 8.72 18.37
N PHE A 179 11.62 7.60 17.71
CA PHE A 179 12.96 7.01 17.66
C PHE A 179 13.99 7.93 17.00
N ASP A 180 13.59 8.66 15.97
CA ASP A 180 14.42 9.69 15.34
C ASP A 180 14.64 10.89 16.28
N LEU A 181 13.61 11.33 17.00
CA LEU A 181 13.68 12.44 17.95
C LEU A 181 14.64 12.15 19.11
N ILE A 182 14.54 10.97 19.72
CA ILE A 182 15.42 10.54 20.83
C ILE A 182 16.77 10.01 20.34
N LYS A 183 17.01 10.02 19.01
CA LYS A 183 18.24 9.51 18.37
C LYS A 183 18.58 8.08 18.78
N LEU A 184 17.56 7.22 18.83
CA LEU A 184 17.72 5.83 19.25
C LEU A 184 18.67 5.08 18.29
N PRO A 185 19.71 4.40 18.79
CA PRO A 185 20.68 3.73 17.92
C PRO A 185 20.05 2.57 17.16
N THR A 186 20.55 2.30 15.94
CA THR A 186 19.98 1.31 15.02
C THR A 186 19.85 -0.08 15.63
N TRP A 187 20.84 -0.54 16.40
CA TRP A 187 20.80 -1.87 17.02
C TRP A 187 19.64 -1.99 18.04
N VAL A 188 19.35 -0.93 18.81
CA VAL A 188 18.21 -0.91 19.74
C VAL A 188 16.90 -0.95 18.95
N ARG A 189 16.79 -0.18 17.86
CA ARG A 189 15.61 -0.24 16.96
C ARG A 189 15.39 -1.66 16.44
N THR A 190 16.46 -2.35 16.05
CA THR A 190 16.41 -3.75 15.61
C THR A 190 15.91 -4.67 16.72
N VAL A 191 16.48 -4.57 17.93
CA VAL A 191 16.06 -5.40 19.07
C VAL A 191 14.60 -5.16 19.41
N ILE A 192 14.16 -3.91 19.48
CA ILE A 192 12.75 -3.57 19.72
C ILE A 192 11.85 -4.15 18.62
N GLY A 193 12.21 -3.97 17.35
CA GLY A 193 11.44 -4.51 16.22
C GLY A 193 11.34 -6.04 16.25
N LEU A 194 12.43 -6.72 16.59
CA LEU A 194 12.47 -8.18 16.74
C LEU A 194 11.61 -8.66 17.91
N VAL A 195 11.72 -8.02 19.08
CA VAL A 195 10.93 -8.40 20.26
C VAL A 195 9.45 -8.18 20.03
N ILE A 196 9.06 -6.97 19.59
CA ILE A 196 7.65 -6.64 19.32
C ILE A 196 7.08 -7.53 18.22
N GLY A 197 7.84 -7.75 17.14
CA GLY A 197 7.44 -8.64 16.05
C GLY A 197 7.27 -10.08 16.50
N ALA A 198 8.21 -10.63 17.28
CA ALA A 198 8.15 -11.99 17.80
C ALA A 198 6.97 -12.18 18.76
N VAL A 199 6.70 -11.22 19.64
CA VAL A 199 5.50 -11.25 20.50
C VAL A 199 4.23 -11.24 19.64
N GLY A 200 4.11 -10.30 18.69
CA GLY A 200 2.96 -10.21 17.80
C GLY A 200 2.71 -11.50 17.00
N LEU A 201 3.77 -12.07 16.42
CA LEU A 201 3.72 -13.36 15.69
C LEU A 201 3.32 -14.52 16.62
N THR A 202 3.85 -14.57 17.83
CA THR A 202 3.51 -15.63 18.80
C THR A 202 2.02 -15.65 19.10
N TYR A 203 1.43 -14.47 19.34
CA TYR A 203 -0.01 -14.36 19.58
C TYR A 203 -0.83 -14.60 18.32
N TYR A 204 -0.38 -14.15 17.15
CA TYR A 204 -0.99 -14.49 15.87
C TYR A 204 -1.09 -16.00 15.67
N PHE A 205 0.01 -16.74 15.82
CA PHE A 205 0.01 -18.20 15.69
C PHE A 205 -0.80 -18.89 16.78
N SER A 206 -0.72 -18.40 18.02
CA SER A 206 -1.48 -18.96 19.13
C SER A 206 -2.98 -18.79 18.95
N TYR A 207 -3.42 -17.69 18.33
CA TYR A 207 -4.83 -17.44 18.03
C TYR A 207 -5.29 -18.20 16.77
N PHE A 208 -4.69 -17.91 15.61
CA PHE A 208 -5.20 -18.41 14.32
C PHE A 208 -4.84 -19.85 14.01
N VAL A 209 -3.72 -20.36 14.54
CA VAL A 209 -3.26 -21.74 14.24
C VAL A 209 -3.60 -22.70 15.37
N ARG A 210 -3.45 -22.27 16.62
CA ARG A 210 -3.66 -23.14 17.79
C ARG A 210 -5.02 -22.97 18.44
N GLY A 211 -5.69 -21.83 18.28
CA GLY A 211 -6.96 -21.55 18.97
C GLY A 211 -6.83 -21.47 20.49
N THR A 212 -5.64 -21.12 21.01
CA THR A 212 -5.31 -21.18 22.45
C THR A 212 -5.10 -19.81 23.11
N ALA A 213 -5.05 -18.72 22.33
CA ALA A 213 -4.80 -17.38 22.87
C ALA A 213 -6.09 -16.69 23.33
N TYR A 214 -6.50 -16.97 24.56
CA TYR A 214 -7.58 -16.26 25.23
C TYR A 214 -6.97 -15.28 26.23
N ILE A 215 -6.85 -14.01 25.83
CA ILE A 215 -6.43 -12.93 26.72
C ILE A 215 -7.69 -12.18 27.15
N GLU A 216 -7.99 -12.20 28.44
CA GLU A 216 -9.16 -11.52 29.02
C GLU A 216 -8.93 -10.04 29.33
N ASN A 217 -7.83 -9.46 28.84
CA ASN A 217 -7.44 -8.08 29.11
C ASN A 217 -7.66 -7.19 27.88
N GLU A 218 -8.54 -6.20 28.02
CA GLU A 218 -8.92 -5.25 26.97
C GLU A 218 -7.75 -4.39 26.47
N PHE A 219 -6.81 -4.03 27.34
CA PHE A 219 -5.64 -3.23 26.91
C PHE A 219 -4.68 -4.07 26.06
N LEU A 220 -4.42 -5.32 26.46
CA LEU A 220 -3.65 -6.25 25.65
C LEU A 220 -4.33 -6.57 24.32
N ALA A 221 -5.66 -6.41 24.24
CA ALA A 221 -6.43 -6.57 23.02
C ALA A 221 -6.06 -5.60 21.91
N LEU A 222 -5.55 -4.40 22.23
CA LEU A 222 -5.04 -3.48 21.20
C LEU A 222 -3.65 -3.86 20.70
N LEU A 223 -2.89 -4.63 21.49
CA LEU A 223 -1.48 -4.89 21.21
C LEU A 223 -1.29 -6.19 20.43
N VAL A 224 -2.09 -7.22 20.69
CA VAL A 224 -1.94 -8.56 20.12
C VAL A 224 -3.29 -9.17 19.75
N TYR A 225 -3.29 -10.16 18.84
CA TYR A 225 -4.52 -10.87 18.45
C TYR A 225 -5.12 -11.61 19.64
N ASN A 226 -6.41 -11.36 19.91
CA ASN A 226 -7.25 -12.13 20.81
C ASN A 226 -8.72 -12.00 20.44
N ARG A 227 -9.56 -12.81 21.10
CA ARG A 227 -11.00 -12.89 20.84
C ARG A 227 -11.75 -11.59 21.13
N HIS A 228 -11.50 -10.94 22.27
CA HIS A 228 -12.17 -9.69 22.63
C HIS A 228 -11.92 -8.57 21.62
N ALA A 229 -10.68 -8.43 21.13
CA ALA A 229 -10.33 -7.40 20.14
C ALA A 229 -11.16 -7.51 18.84
N LEU A 230 -11.37 -8.75 18.38
CA LEU A 230 -12.09 -9.06 17.15
C LEU A 230 -13.62 -8.95 17.30
N GLU A 231 -14.14 -9.12 18.52
CA GLU A 231 -15.55 -8.94 18.83
C GLU A 231 -15.92 -7.45 18.98
N LEU A 232 -14.97 -6.60 19.37
CA LEU A 232 -15.20 -5.17 19.63
C LEU A 232 -15.16 -4.29 18.37
N VAL A 233 -14.41 -4.69 17.33
CA VAL A 233 -14.12 -3.82 16.19
C VAL A 233 -14.10 -4.59 14.86
N GLN A 234 -14.85 -4.08 13.89
CA GLN A 234 -14.79 -4.54 12.50
C GLN A 234 -13.48 -4.07 11.82
N ASN A 235 -12.77 -4.97 11.15
CA ASN A 235 -11.44 -4.74 10.56
C ASN A 235 -10.34 -4.37 11.58
N PHE A 236 -10.41 -4.97 12.77
CA PHE A 236 -9.40 -4.83 13.80
C PHE A 236 -8.03 -5.38 13.36
N GLU A 237 -6.96 -4.61 13.58
CA GLU A 237 -5.57 -5.07 13.42
C GLU A 237 -4.73 -4.70 14.65
N PRO A 238 -4.11 -5.66 15.36
CA PRO A 238 -3.36 -5.38 16.59
C PRO A 238 -2.00 -4.74 16.32
N LEU A 239 -1.54 -3.90 17.24
CA LEU A 239 -0.37 -3.06 17.02
C LEU A 239 0.94 -3.83 16.81
N PHE A 240 1.24 -4.84 17.64
CA PHE A 240 2.56 -5.43 17.73
C PHE A 240 3.06 -6.14 16.47
N PRO A 241 2.30 -7.04 15.82
CA PRO A 241 2.82 -7.69 14.62
C PRO A 241 3.19 -6.64 13.57
N HIS A 242 2.31 -5.69 13.28
CA HIS A 242 2.56 -4.64 12.30
C HIS A 242 3.69 -3.69 12.70
N MET A 243 3.76 -3.28 13.96
CA MET A 243 4.82 -2.39 14.46
C MET A 243 6.20 -3.05 14.40
N GLY A 244 6.31 -4.33 14.76
CA GLY A 244 7.55 -5.08 14.64
C GLY A 244 8.06 -5.10 13.19
N PHE A 245 7.21 -5.53 12.25
CA PHE A 245 7.54 -5.50 10.82
C PHE A 245 7.84 -4.10 10.32
N PHE A 246 7.11 -3.07 10.76
CA PHE A 246 7.36 -1.69 10.37
C PHE A 246 8.75 -1.21 10.82
N ILE A 247 9.11 -1.42 12.09
CA ILE A 247 10.40 -0.99 12.63
C ILE A 247 11.55 -1.71 11.91
N LEU A 248 11.43 -3.02 11.71
CA LEU A 248 12.42 -3.81 10.97
C LEU A 248 12.55 -3.35 9.52
N GLY A 249 11.43 -3.02 8.88
CA GLY A 249 11.40 -2.43 7.55
C GLY A 249 12.13 -1.09 7.51
N GLY A 250 11.92 -0.21 8.49
CA GLY A 250 12.64 1.06 8.58
C GLY A 250 14.15 0.88 8.76
N VAL A 251 14.56 -0.02 9.66
CA VAL A 251 15.98 -0.34 9.84
C VAL A 251 16.59 -0.87 8.53
N LEU A 252 15.96 -1.85 7.89
CA LEU A 252 16.45 -2.40 6.63
C LEU A 252 16.48 -1.35 5.51
N GLY A 253 15.46 -0.49 5.46
CA GLY A 253 15.40 0.62 4.49
C GLY A 253 16.59 1.58 4.64
N GLY A 254 16.97 1.90 5.87
CA GLY A 254 18.15 2.74 6.14
C GLY A 254 19.47 2.08 5.74
N ILE A 255 19.57 0.75 5.84
CA ILE A 255 20.77 -0.01 5.49
C ILE A 255 20.86 -0.21 3.97
N VAL A 256 19.82 -0.80 3.37
CA VAL A 256 19.81 -1.22 1.97
C VAL A 256 19.73 -0.01 1.04
N TYR A 257 18.91 0.98 1.39
CA TYR A 257 18.62 2.13 0.54
C TYR A 257 19.18 3.45 1.10
N SER A 258 20.37 3.40 1.71
CA SER A 258 21.07 4.57 2.25
C SER A 258 21.32 5.68 1.22
N ASP A 259 21.50 5.30 -0.05
CA ASP A 259 21.65 6.20 -1.21
C ASP A 259 20.32 6.69 -1.80
N LYS A 260 19.18 6.22 -1.27
CA LYS A 260 17.81 6.54 -1.70
C LYS A 260 17.55 6.26 -3.19
N LYS A 261 18.24 5.26 -3.77
CA LYS A 261 18.15 4.90 -5.20
C LYS A 261 17.62 3.48 -5.40
N SER A 262 17.04 3.22 -6.58
CA SER A 262 16.68 1.87 -7.00
C SER A 262 17.93 0.98 -7.05
N LYS A 263 17.77 -0.27 -6.60
CA LYS A 263 18.83 -1.30 -6.64
C LYS A 263 18.73 -2.22 -7.84
N THR A 264 17.70 -2.04 -8.66
CA THR A 264 17.56 -2.79 -9.89
C THR A 264 18.47 -2.22 -10.98
N LYS A 265 18.79 -3.05 -12.00
CA LYS A 265 19.63 -2.62 -13.14
C LYS A 265 19.05 -1.44 -13.92
N SER A 266 17.73 -1.22 -13.83
CA SER A 266 17.04 -0.12 -14.49
C SER A 266 16.71 0.95 -13.47
N GLU A 267 17.16 2.18 -13.71
CA GLU A 267 16.80 3.32 -12.85
C GLU A 267 15.32 3.73 -12.97
N THR A 268 14.62 3.20 -13.99
CA THR A 268 13.20 3.48 -14.22
C THR A 268 12.37 2.21 -14.30
N CYS A 269 11.12 2.31 -13.85
CA CYS A 269 10.18 1.21 -13.97
C CYS A 269 9.95 0.84 -15.44
N ILE A 270 10.05 -0.44 -15.74
CA ILE A 270 9.78 -1.00 -17.06
C ILE A 270 8.31 -0.78 -17.44
N LEU A 271 8.06 -0.51 -18.72
CA LEU A 271 6.76 -0.03 -19.22
C LEU A 271 5.55 -0.90 -18.78
N PRO A 272 5.59 -2.24 -18.84
CA PRO A 272 4.45 -3.08 -18.45
C PRO A 272 4.10 -3.03 -16.96
N LEU A 273 5.08 -2.74 -16.10
CA LEU A 273 4.90 -2.72 -14.65
C LEU A 273 4.57 -1.32 -14.12
N ARG A 274 4.58 -0.30 -14.98
CA ARG A 274 4.31 1.08 -14.59
C ARG A 274 2.94 1.31 -13.96
N PRO A 275 1.83 0.72 -14.46
CA PRO A 275 0.52 0.92 -13.82
C PRO A 275 0.54 0.52 -12.35
N LEU A 276 1.17 -0.62 -12.06
CA LEU A 276 1.28 -1.13 -10.70
C LEU A 276 2.21 -0.27 -9.84
N ALA A 277 3.34 0.17 -10.39
CA ALA A 277 4.23 1.10 -9.68
C ALA A 277 3.55 2.46 -9.40
N ILE A 278 2.72 2.96 -10.31
CA ILE A 278 1.91 4.18 -10.11
C ILE A 278 0.90 3.96 -8.98
N MET A 279 0.20 2.82 -8.96
CA MET A 279 -0.71 2.46 -7.87
C MET A 279 -0.01 2.45 -6.52
N GLY A 280 1.20 1.88 -6.42
CA GLY A 280 1.93 1.82 -5.16
C GLY A 280 2.57 3.13 -4.74
N LYS A 281 3.05 3.95 -5.69
CA LYS A 281 3.45 5.34 -5.43
C LYS A 281 2.31 6.13 -4.78
N ASN A 282 1.09 5.92 -5.26
CA ASN A 282 -0.13 6.56 -4.76
C ASN A 282 -0.94 5.66 -3.83
N SER A 283 -0.30 4.66 -3.19
CA SER A 283 -0.96 3.59 -2.43
C SER A 283 -2.06 4.04 -1.49
N LEU A 284 -1.86 5.16 -0.78
CA LEU A 284 -2.86 5.70 0.13
C LEU A 284 -4.14 6.17 -0.58
N VAL A 285 -3.98 6.86 -1.71
CA VAL A 285 -5.09 7.29 -2.56
C VAL A 285 -5.75 6.07 -3.18
N THR A 286 -4.95 5.12 -3.67
CA THR A 286 -5.43 3.85 -4.22
C THR A 286 -6.27 3.10 -3.19
N TYR A 287 -5.79 2.95 -1.95
CA TYR A 287 -6.48 2.26 -0.87
C TYR A 287 -7.86 2.85 -0.56
N LEU A 288 -7.95 4.18 -0.51
CA LEU A 288 -9.20 4.86 -0.15
C LEU A 288 -10.22 4.90 -1.28
N PHE A 289 -9.78 5.24 -2.49
CA PHE A 289 -10.69 5.57 -3.57
C PHE A 289 -10.92 4.41 -4.55
N LEU A 290 -9.90 3.58 -4.82
CA LEU A 290 -10.02 2.56 -5.84
C LEU A 290 -11.10 1.51 -5.51
N PRO A 291 -11.22 0.98 -4.27
CA PRO A 291 -12.30 0.06 -3.93
C PRO A 291 -13.68 0.68 -4.12
N VAL A 292 -13.87 1.93 -3.68
CA VAL A 292 -15.14 2.66 -3.78
C VAL A 292 -15.52 2.91 -5.24
N ILE A 293 -14.56 3.35 -6.06
CA ILE A 293 -14.77 3.58 -7.49
C ILE A 293 -15.14 2.28 -8.21
N LEU A 294 -14.42 1.18 -7.92
CA LEU A 294 -14.69 -0.10 -8.56
C LEU A 294 -16.04 -0.68 -8.13
N LEU A 295 -16.40 -0.58 -6.85
CA LEU A 295 -17.73 -0.96 -6.36
C LEU A 295 -18.83 -0.18 -7.08
N GLY A 296 -18.70 1.15 -7.15
CA GLY A 296 -19.65 1.99 -7.87
C GLY A 296 -19.75 1.65 -9.35
N LEU A 297 -18.62 1.34 -10.00
CA LEU A 297 -18.59 0.93 -11.41
C LEU A 297 -19.34 -0.40 -11.63
N VAL A 298 -19.10 -1.40 -10.77
CA VAL A 298 -19.81 -2.69 -10.87
C VAL A 298 -21.31 -2.49 -10.67
N TRP A 299 -21.71 -1.68 -9.69
CA TRP A 299 -23.13 -1.35 -9.46
C TRP A 299 -23.77 -0.65 -10.66
N VAL A 300 -23.09 0.32 -11.29
CA VAL A 300 -23.59 1.00 -12.50
C VAL A 300 -23.74 0.00 -13.66
N ILE A 301 -22.75 -0.87 -13.87
CA ILE A 301 -22.80 -1.90 -14.93
C ILE A 301 -23.98 -2.84 -14.70
N GLU A 302 -24.19 -3.32 -13.47
CA GLU A 302 -25.30 -4.20 -13.15
C GLU A 302 -26.65 -3.56 -13.47
N ASN A 303 -26.89 -2.34 -12.98
CA ASN A 303 -28.15 -1.64 -13.20
C ASN A 303 -28.36 -1.27 -14.67
N PHE A 304 -27.29 -0.87 -15.38
CA PHE A 304 -27.37 -0.58 -16.80
C PHE A 304 -27.72 -1.82 -17.62
N VAL A 305 -27.04 -2.95 -17.40
CA VAL A 305 -27.31 -4.20 -18.11
C VAL A 305 -28.72 -4.72 -17.80
N TRP A 306 -29.17 -4.59 -16.55
CA TRP A 306 -30.52 -4.99 -16.14
C TRP A 306 -31.63 -4.29 -16.96
N ILE A 307 -31.45 -3.01 -17.30
CA ILE A 307 -32.42 -2.25 -18.13
C ILE A 307 -32.64 -2.91 -19.50
N PHE A 308 -31.63 -3.55 -20.09
CA PHE A 308 -31.75 -4.18 -21.41
C PHE A 308 -32.22 -5.64 -21.38
N ILE A 309 -32.28 -6.25 -20.20
CA ILE A 309 -32.70 -7.65 -20.03
C ILE A 309 -34.18 -7.73 -19.60
N GLN A 310 -34.78 -6.63 -19.14
CA GLN A 310 -36.23 -6.49 -18.94
C GLN A 310 -36.98 -6.36 -20.27
#